data_AF-A0A7X9IEH4-F1
#
_entry.id   AF-A0A7X9IEH4-F1
#
_cell.length_a   1.000
_cell.length_b   1.000
_cell.length_c   1.000
_cell.angle_alpha   90.00
_cell.angle_beta   90.00
_cell.angle_gamma   90.00
#
_symmetry.space_group_name_H-M   'P 1'
#
loop_
_entity.id
_entity.type
_entity.pdbx_description
1 polymer ?
#
loop_
_entity_poly.entity_id
_entity_poly.type
_entity_poly.pdbx_seq_one_letter_code
_entity_poly.pdbx_strand_id
1 'polypeptide(L)' 'MILTTADDIPGKRRVKTLGLVKGNTIRATHLGHDIMASLRNLVGGEVTDYTKVMAE' A
#
# COMPACT_ATOMS: atom_id res chain seq x y z
N MET A 1 -12.96 -11.44 -11.03
CA MET A 1 -12.74 -9.98 -10.99
C MET A 1 -12.13 -9.57 -12.32
N ILE A 2 -12.65 -8.53 -12.98
CA ILE A 2 -12.07 -8.03 -14.24
C ILE A 2 -11.20 -6.82 -13.88
N LEU A 3 -9.90 -6.93 -14.15
CA LEU A 3 -8.94 -5.84 -13.99
C LEU A 3 -8.49 -5.44 -15.40
N THR A 4 -8.64 -4.18 -15.76
CA THR A 4 -8.26 -3.68 -17.08
C THR A 4 -7.78 -2.24 -16.96
N THR A 5 -6.84 -1.85 -17.82
CA THR A 5 -6.41 -0.46 -17.99
C THR A 5 -7.26 0.30 -19.00
N ALA A 6 -8.18 -0.38 -19.69
CA ALA A 6 -9.10 0.24 -20.64
C ALA A 6 -10.25 0.97 -19.94
N ASP A 7 -10.69 2.07 -20.51
CA ASP A 7 -11.78 2.89 -19.97
C ASP A 7 -13.14 2.22 -20.03
N ASP A 8 -13.34 1.20 -20.87
CA ASP A 8 -14.59 0.45 -20.95
C ASP A 8 -14.38 -1.03 -21.28
N ILE A 9 -15.37 -1.85 -20.98
CA ILE A 9 -15.33 -3.30 -21.23
C ILE A 9 -16.36 -3.64 -22.32
N PRO A 10 -15.92 -4.06 -23.52
CA PRO A 10 -16.83 -4.42 -24.61
C PRO A 10 -17.87 -5.46 -24.17
N GLY A 11 -19.13 -5.23 -24.55
CA GLY A 11 -20.24 -6.14 -24.22
C GLY A 11 -20.67 -6.12 -22.75
N LYS A 12 -20.15 -5.19 -21.92
CA LYS A 12 -20.61 -4.99 -20.55
C LYS A 12 -21.03 -3.55 -20.33
N ARG A 13 -22.10 -3.35 -19.55
CA ARG A 13 -22.57 -2.02 -19.13
C ARG A 13 -22.21 -1.79 -17.67
N ARG A 14 -21.53 -0.69 -17.37
CA ARG A 14 -21.35 -0.21 -15.98
C ARG A 14 -22.70 0.18 -15.38
N VAL A 15 -23.07 -0.48 -14.29
CA VAL A 15 -24.31 -0.17 -13.54
C VAL A 15 -24.09 0.76 -12.36
N LYS A 16 -22.86 0.83 -11.84
CA LYS A 16 -22.47 1.66 -10.70
C LYS A 16 -20.95 1.87 -10.70
N THR A 17 -20.53 3.10 -10.40
CA THR A 17 -19.12 3.44 -10.13
C THR A 17 -18.94 3.60 -8.63
N LEU A 18 -17.98 2.89 -8.04
CA LEU A 18 -17.72 2.90 -6.59
C LEU A 18 -16.66 3.93 -6.17
N GLY A 19 -16.04 4.62 -7.13
CA GLY A 19 -14.96 5.57 -6.89
C GLY A 19 -13.59 5.01 -7.25
N LEU A 20 -12.55 5.81 -7.01
CA LEU A 20 -11.17 5.47 -7.28
C LEU A 20 -10.60 4.57 -6.17
N VAL A 21 -9.81 3.58 -6.56
CA VAL A 21 -9.06 2.72 -5.62
C VAL A 21 -7.56 2.85 -5.90
N LYS A 22 -6.75 2.95 -4.84
CA LYS A 22 -5.28 2.96 -4.90
C LYS A 22 -4.75 1.81 -4.05
N GLY A 23 -3.78 1.07 -4.57
CA GLY A 23 -3.07 0.03 -3.83
C GLY A 23 -1.58 0.34 -3.82
N ASN A 24 -0.96 0.31 -2.63
CA ASN A 24 0.47 0.45 -2.45
C ASN A 24 1.03 -0.82 -1.80
N THR A 25 2.24 -1.22 -2.18
CA THR A 25 2.98 -2.30 -1.54
C THR A 25 4.37 -1.78 -1.18
N ILE A 26 4.78 -1.95 0.08
CA ILE A 26 6.12 -1.60 0.55
C ILE A 26 6.90 -2.90 0.68
N ARG A 27 8.07 -2.98 0.04
CA ARG A 27 8.99 -4.10 0.19
C ARG A 27 10.08 -3.72 1.18
N ALA A 28 10.14 -4.42 2.31
CA ALA A 28 11.26 -4.27 3.21
C ALA A 28 12.51 -4.92 2.61
N THR A 29 13.55 -4.12 2.35
CA THR A 29 14.79 -4.59 1.70
C THR A 29 15.89 -4.94 2.72
N HIS A 30 15.66 -4.74 4.03
CA HIS A 30 16.65 -5.08 5.05
C HIS A 30 16.00 -5.65 6.32
N LEU A 31 16.08 -6.97 6.48
CA LEU A 31 15.71 -7.69 7.71
C LEU A 31 16.33 -7.03 8.97
N GLY A 32 17.52 -6.44 8.86
CA GLY A 32 18.18 -5.73 9.95
C GLY A 32 17.54 -4.40 10.36
N HIS A 33 16.94 -3.66 9.43
CA HIS A 33 16.22 -2.41 9.74
C HIS A 33 14.87 -2.73 10.41
N ASP A 34 14.18 -3.77 9.93
CA ASP A 34 12.90 -4.23 10.51
C ASP A 34 13.05 -4.77 11.94
N ILE A 35 14.16 -5.45 12.26
CA ILE A 35 14.45 -5.91 13.63
C ILE A 35 14.72 -4.72 14.56
N MET A 36 15.46 -3.71 14.10
CA MET A 36 15.70 -2.45 14.84
C MET A 36 14.41 -1.64 15.07
N ALA A 37 13.51 -1.61 14.08
CA ALA A 37 12.19 -0.98 14.20
C ALA A 37 11.27 -1.76 15.16
N SER A 38 11.30 -3.08 15.11
CA SER A 38 10.53 -3.96 16.01
C SER A 38 11.00 -3.84 17.47
N LEU A 39 12.32 -3.74 17.69
CA LEU A 39 12.90 -3.45 19.00
C LEU A 39 12.52 -2.05 19.51
N ARG A 40 12.47 -1.03 18.64
CA ARG A 40 11.99 0.32 19.03
C ARG A 40 10.51 0.37 19.36
N ASN A 41 9.66 -0.40 18.66
CA ASN A 41 8.24 -0.54 19.02
C ASN A 41 8.03 -1.19 20.40
N LEU A 42 8.89 -2.16 20.78
CA LEU A 42 8.87 -2.79 22.11
C LEU A 42 9.32 -1.85 23.24
N VAL A 43 10.22 -0.90 22.95
CA VAL A 43 10.79 0.04 23.94
C VAL A 43 10.06 1.39 23.94
N GLY A 44 9.12 1.62 23.00
CA GLY A 44 8.31 2.84 22.93
C GLY A 44 9.01 4.01 22.24
N GLY A 45 9.41 3.84 20.98
CA GLY A 45 9.88 4.91 20.11
C GLY A 45 9.21 4.90 18.74
N GLU A 46 8.84 6.08 18.22
CA GLU A 46 8.25 6.23 16.88
C GLU A 46 9.17 5.65 15.80
N VAL A 47 8.60 4.81 14.91
CA VAL A 47 9.32 4.31 13.74
C VAL A 47 9.23 5.35 12.62
N THR A 48 10.05 6.39 12.70
CA THR A 48 10.09 7.53 11.78
C THR A 48 10.24 7.14 10.30
N ASP A 49 10.85 5.98 10.03
CA ASP A 49 11.12 5.52 8.67
C ASP A 49 9.87 4.97 7.95
N TYR A 50 8.89 4.41 8.67
CA TYR A 50 7.63 3.97 8.05
C TYR A 50 6.72 5.14 7.68
N THR A 51 6.73 6.22 8.47
CA THR A 51 5.96 7.45 8.19
C THR A 51 6.41 8.12 6.90
N LYS A 52 7.71 8.06 6.55
CA LYS A 52 8.24 8.65 5.31
C LYS A 52 7.81 7.87 4.06
N VAL A 53 7.78 6.54 4.12
CA VAL A 53 7.39 5.70 2.98
C VAL A 53 5.87 5.69 2.77
N MET A 54 5.07 5.89 3.83
CA MET A 54 3.62 6.04 3.71
C MET A 54 3.17 7.45 3.31
N ALA A 55 4.06 8.46 3.40
CA ALA A 55 3.77 9.85 3.04
C ALA A 55 3.98 10.15 1.52
N GLU A 56 4.43 9.18 0.73
CA GLU A 56 4.42 9.18 -0.75
C GLU A 56 3.29 8.28 -1.32
#